data_AF-A0A8S1ACD9-F1
#
_entry.id   AF-A0A8S1ACD9-F1
#
_cell.length_a   1.000
_cell.length_b   1.000
_cell.length_c   1.000
_cell.angle_alpha   90.00
_cell.angle_beta   90.00
_cell.angle_gamma   90.00
#
_symmetry.space_group_name_H-M   'P 1'
#
loop_
_entity.id
_entity.type
_entity.pdbx_description
1 polymer ?
#
loop_
_entity_poly.entity_id
_entity_poly.type
_entity_poly.pdbx_seq_one_letter_code
_entity_poly.pdbx_strand_id
1 'polypeptide(L)'
;MSHAAVPEEHRTVWNNMWETFTVAGVSVLMGNDRCSWENGVPSGWRWTALIDTVLNIVSFRIATRYCAEYYNIAVPVGKTTVQGDDVIFTTVSVKAVEALVAMWLLTARMV
;
A
#
# COMPACT_ATOMS: atom_id res chain seq x y z
N MET A 1 -14.89 -25.10 13.61
CA MET A 1 -13.63 -25.25 12.86
C MET A 1 -12.50 -24.95 13.84
N SER A 2 -11.66 -25.93 14.19
CA SER A 2 -10.56 -25.68 15.13
C SER A 2 -9.54 -24.80 14.44
N HIS A 3 -9.26 -23.62 14.99
CA HIS A 3 -8.06 -22.87 14.62
C HIS A 3 -6.87 -23.75 15.01
N ALA A 4 -6.27 -24.43 14.04
CA ALA A 4 -4.97 -25.05 14.25
C ALA A 4 -4.05 -23.95 14.80
N ALA A 5 -3.42 -24.22 15.95
CA ALA A 5 -2.54 -23.25 16.57
C ALA A 5 -1.46 -22.86 15.53
N VAL A 6 -1.39 -21.57 15.20
CA VAL A 6 -0.38 -21.06 14.27
C VAL A 6 0.99 -21.49 14.79
N PRO A 7 1.88 -22.09 13.97
CA PRO A 7 3.22 -22.46 14.39
C PRO A 7 3.98 -21.26 14.97
N GLU A 8 4.84 -21.50 15.97
CA GLU A 8 5.55 -20.42 16.68
C GLU A 8 6.47 -19.62 15.76
N GLU A 9 7.07 -20.29 14.77
CA GLU A 9 7.90 -19.67 13.75
C GLU A 9 7.10 -18.63 12.94
N HIS A 10 5.85 -18.92 12.60
CA HIS A 10 4.98 -18.01 11.86
C HIS A 10 4.59 -16.79 12.71
N ARG A 11 4.33 -16.99 14.01
CA ARG A 11 4.10 -15.88 14.96
C ARG A 11 5.32 -14.97 15.06
N THR A 12 6.52 -15.55 15.12
CA THR A 12 7.78 -14.79 15.20
C THR A 12 7.98 -13.93 13.94
N VAL A 13 7.80 -14.51 12.75
CA VAL A 13 7.89 -13.76 11.48
C VAL A 13 6.85 -12.64 11.43
N TRP A 14 5.61 -12.94 11.85
CA TRP A 14 4.52 -11.96 11.88
C TRP A 14 4.80 -10.79 12.82
N ASN A 15 5.27 -11.07 14.04
CA ASN A 15 5.64 -10.03 15.00
C ASN A 15 6.79 -9.17 14.48
N ASN A 16 7.84 -9.77 13.91
CA ASN A 16 8.96 -9.04 13.31
C ASN A 16 8.52 -8.14 12.14
N MET A 17 7.55 -8.59 11.34
CA MET A 17 6.94 -7.77 10.28
C MET A 17 6.19 -6.57 10.88
N TRP A 18 5.40 -6.77 11.93
CA TRP A 18 4.66 -5.69 12.61
C TRP A 18 5.55 -4.70 13.36
N GLU A 19 6.63 -5.18 13.96
CA GLU A 19 7.64 -4.30 14.54
C GLU A 19 8.23 -3.39 13.46
N THR A 20 8.46 -3.90 12.25
CA THR A 20 8.91 -3.07 11.12
C THR A 20 7.91 -1.94 10.78
N PHE A 21 6.61 -2.15 10.99
CA PHE A 21 5.56 -1.14 10.80
C PHE A 21 5.45 -0.12 11.94
N THR A 22 5.78 -0.53 13.16
CA THR A 22 5.41 0.21 14.38
C THR A 22 6.60 0.72 15.18
N VAL A 23 7.84 0.43 14.75
CA VAL A 23 9.04 0.95 15.41
C VAL A 23 9.06 2.48 15.34
N ALA A 24 8.68 3.08 16.46
CA ALA A 24 8.96 4.46 16.79
C ALA A 24 10.49 4.64 16.86
N GLY A 25 11.01 5.67 16.21
CA GLY A 25 12.43 6.05 16.30
C GLY A 25 13.32 5.60 15.14
N VAL A 26 12.76 5.24 13.99
CA VAL A 26 13.54 5.18 12.74
C VAL A 26 14.11 6.57 12.45
N SER A 27 15.39 6.64 12.11
CA SER A 27 16.06 7.88 11.73
C SER A 27 16.79 7.70 10.41
N VAL A 28 16.73 8.72 9.55
CA VAL A 28 17.50 8.78 8.32
C VAL A 28 18.79 9.55 8.57
N LEU A 29 19.89 9.01 8.05
CA LEU A 29 21.17 9.70 8.00
C LEU A 29 21.39 10.24 6.59
N MET A 30 21.55 11.56 6.47
CA MET A 30 21.85 12.26 5.22
C MET A 30 23.22 12.92 5.34
N GLY A 31 24.26 12.20 4.94
CA GLY A 31 25.64 12.62 5.22
C GLY A 31 25.91 12.63 6.73
N ASN A 32 26.09 13.82 7.31
CA ASN A 32 26.28 14.00 8.75
C ASN A 32 24.99 14.33 9.52
N ASP A 33 23.89 14.59 8.81
CA ASP A 33 22.63 14.98 9.43
C ASP A 33 21.81 13.75 9.81
N ARG A 34 21.17 13.80 10.98
CA ARG A 34 20.25 12.77 11.46
C ARG A 34 18.86 13.36 11.64
N CYS A 35 17.87 12.80 10.95
CA CYS A 35 16.48 13.23 11.02
C CYS A 35 15.60 12.06 11.47
N SER A 36 14.54 12.31 12.24
CA SER A 36 13.49 11.33 12.49
C SER A 36 12.74 11.01 11.20
N TRP A 37 12.44 9.74 10.98
CA TRP A 37 11.51 9.32 9.94
C TRP A 37 10.10 9.36 10.50
N GLU A 38 9.28 10.28 9.99
CA GLU A 38 7.96 10.54 10.57
C GLU A 38 6.84 9.80 9.85
N ASN A 39 6.98 9.54 8.54
CA ASN A 39 5.94 8.92 7.72
C ASN A 39 6.51 8.15 6.52
N GLY A 40 5.73 7.21 5.99
CA GLY A 40 6.07 6.43 4.79
C GLY A 40 6.83 5.13 5.09
N VAL A 41 6.96 4.28 4.08
CA VAL A 41 7.71 3.02 4.17
C VAL A 41 9.14 3.28 3.69
N PRO A 42 10.18 3.05 4.51
CA PRO A 42 11.56 3.26 4.08
C PRO A 42 11.94 2.25 2.99
N SER A 43 12.55 2.74 1.92
CA SER A 43 13.06 1.91 0.82
C SER A 43 14.22 1.03 1.30
N GLY A 44 14.28 -0.23 0.81
CA GLY A 44 15.39 -1.14 1.11
C GLY A 44 15.39 -1.72 2.52
N TRP A 45 14.34 -1.48 3.30
CA TRP A 45 14.14 -2.11 4.60
C TRP A 45 13.62 -3.55 4.43
N ARG A 46 13.67 -4.32 5.51
CA ARG A 46 13.00 -5.63 5.55
C ARG A 46 11.53 -5.47 5.19
N TRP A 47 11.04 -6.33 4.31
CA TRP A 47 9.63 -6.41 3.91
C TRP A 47 9.09 -5.23 3.10
N THR A 48 9.88 -4.21 2.73
CA THR A 48 9.41 -3.03 1.98
C THR A 48 8.52 -3.42 0.79
N ALA A 49 9.01 -4.27 -0.11
CA ALA A 49 8.24 -4.67 -1.29
C ALA A 49 6.91 -5.37 -0.94
N LEU A 50 6.88 -6.19 0.11
CA LEU A 50 5.65 -6.86 0.57
C LEU A 50 4.67 -5.83 1.16
N ILE A 51 5.18 -4.93 1.99
CA ILE A 51 4.40 -3.87 2.64
C ILE A 51 3.80 -2.95 1.57
N ASP A 52 4.61 -2.45 0.64
CA ASP A 52 4.17 -1.60 -0.46
C ASP A 52 3.10 -2.29 -1.30
N THR A 53 3.30 -3.58 -1.61
CA THR A 53 2.30 -4.37 -2.32
C THR A 53 0.95 -4.41 -1.59
N VAL A 54 0.96 -4.69 -0.28
CA VAL A 54 -0.27 -4.76 0.52
C VAL A 54 -0.94 -3.38 0.60
N LEU A 55 -0.17 -2.33 0.85
CA LEU A 55 -0.69 -0.96 0.89
C LEU A 55 -1.30 -0.57 -0.45
N ASN A 56 -0.64 -0.89 -1.57
CA ASN A 56 -1.17 -0.55 -2.90
C ASN A 56 -2.40 -1.36 -3.30
N ILE A 57 -2.53 -2.61 -2.86
CA ILE A 57 -3.79 -3.37 -3.01
C ILE A 57 -4.94 -2.65 -2.30
N VAL A 58 -4.71 -2.21 -1.06
CA VAL A 58 -5.74 -1.52 -0.26
C VAL A 58 -6.06 -0.16 -0.88
N SER A 59 -5.05 0.64 -1.17
CA SER A 59 -5.19 1.97 -1.78
C SER A 59 -5.91 1.91 -3.13
N PHE A 60 -5.58 0.95 -3.99
CA PHE A 60 -6.27 0.76 -5.27
C PHE A 60 -7.76 0.43 -5.07
N ARG A 61 -8.10 -0.45 -4.12
CA ARG A 61 -9.50 -0.77 -3.81
C ARG A 61 -10.27 0.41 -3.23
N ILE A 62 -9.63 1.24 -2.42
CA ILE A 62 -10.24 2.46 -1.89
C ILE A 62 -10.46 3.46 -3.04
N ALA A 63 -9.47 3.65 -3.91
CA ALA A 63 -9.57 4.55 -5.05
C ALA A 63 -10.71 4.14 -6.01
N THR A 64 -10.87 2.85 -6.32
CA THR A 64 -11.98 2.38 -7.17
C THR A 64 -13.34 2.65 -6.52
N ARG A 65 -13.46 2.47 -5.20
CA ARG A 65 -14.67 2.83 -4.45
C ARG A 65 -14.94 4.34 -4.48
N TYR A 66 -13.93 5.16 -4.27
CA TYR A 66 -14.05 6.62 -4.29
C TYR A 66 -14.40 7.15 -5.69
N CYS A 67 -13.92 6.54 -6.77
CA CYS A 67 -14.40 6.85 -8.11
C CYS A 67 -15.92 6.66 -8.26
N ALA A 68 -16.45 5.57 -7.71
CA ALA A 68 -17.88 5.29 -7.74
C ALA A 68 -18.67 6.29 -6.87
N GLU A 69 -18.15 6.63 -5.70
CA GLU A 69 -18.82 7.48 -4.71
C GLU A 69 -18.80 8.97 -5.07
N TYR A 70 -17.65 9.51 -5.46
CA TYR A 70 -17.45 10.95 -5.67
C TYR A 70 -17.57 11.39 -7.13
N TYR A 71 -17.27 10.50 -8.08
CA TYR A 71 -17.36 10.80 -9.51
C TYR A 71 -18.54 10.12 -10.20
N ASN A 72 -19.30 9.27 -9.50
CA ASN A 72 -20.36 8.44 -10.09
C ASN A 72 -19.85 7.62 -11.30
N ILE A 73 -18.58 7.20 -11.24
CA ILE A 73 -17.92 6.40 -12.28
C ILE A 73 -17.56 5.04 -11.67
N ALA A 74 -18.25 4.00 -12.12
CA ALA A 74 -17.85 2.63 -11.81
C ALA A 74 -16.54 2.29 -12.51
N VAL A 75 -15.63 1.64 -11.78
CA VAL A 75 -14.36 1.13 -12.33
C VAL A 75 -14.47 -0.39 -12.46
N PRO A 76 -14.86 -0.94 -13.63
CA PRO A 76 -14.87 -2.37 -13.84
C PRO A 76 -13.43 -2.87 -13.94
N VAL A 77 -12.94 -3.48 -12.88
CA VAL A 77 -11.59 -4.07 -12.80
C VAL A 77 -11.67 -5.55 -13.13
N GLY A 78 -10.89 -5.97 -14.13
CA GLY A 78 -10.68 -7.36 -14.49
C GLY A 78 -9.51 -7.98 -13.73
N LYS A 79 -8.55 -8.56 -14.45
CA LYS A 79 -7.34 -9.12 -13.85
C LYS A 79 -6.51 -7.99 -13.25
N THR A 80 -6.04 -8.17 -12.02
CA THR A 80 -5.16 -7.21 -11.32
C THR A 80 -3.91 -7.93 -10.85
N THR A 81 -2.77 -7.25 -10.89
CA THR A 81 -1.49 -7.68 -10.34
C THR A 81 -0.83 -6.47 -9.71
N VAL A 82 -0.38 -6.62 -8.46
CA VAL A 82 0.25 -5.55 -7.69
C VAL A 82 1.60 -6.05 -7.20
N GLN A 83 2.64 -5.25 -7.35
CA GLN A 83 3.98 -5.54 -6.86
C GLN A 83 4.69 -4.23 -6.50
N GLY A 84 5.00 -4.05 -5.22
CA GLY A 84 5.54 -2.79 -4.73
C GLY A 84 4.56 -1.65 -5.01
N ASP A 85 5.04 -0.60 -5.66
CA ASP A 85 4.29 0.56 -6.16
C ASP A 85 3.57 0.34 -7.49
N ASP A 86 3.88 -0.74 -8.21
CA ASP A 86 3.25 -1.05 -9.49
C ASP A 86 1.87 -1.70 -9.30
N VAL A 87 0.84 -1.09 -9.91
CA VAL A 87 -0.51 -1.65 -10.03
C VAL A 87 -0.86 -1.84 -11.51
N ILE A 88 -0.95 -3.09 -11.94
CA ILE A 88 -1.34 -3.47 -13.30
C ILE A 88 -2.75 -4.05 -13.23
N PHE A 89 -3.67 -3.51 -14.04
CA PHE A 89 -5.03 -4.02 -14.11
C PHE A 89 -5.60 -3.96 -15.53
N THR A 90 -6.61 -4.76 -15.80
CA THR A 90 -7.40 -4.67 -17.03
C THR A 90 -8.75 -4.00 -16.77
N THR A 91 -9.19 -3.18 -17.71
CA THR A 91 -10.53 -2.58 -17.70
C THR A 91 -11.01 -2.36 -19.13
N VAL A 92 -12.33 -2.26 -19.30
CA VAL A 92 -12.96 -1.95 -20.59
C VAL A 92 -13.30 -0.45 -20.72
N SER A 93 -13.00 0.36 -19.71
CA SER A 93 -13.42 1.76 -19.65
C SER A 93 -12.22 2.69 -19.50
N VAL A 94 -11.95 3.48 -20.54
CA VAL A 94 -10.91 4.53 -20.50
C VAL A 94 -11.28 5.60 -19.46
N LYS A 95 -12.56 5.98 -19.36
CA LYS A 95 -13.05 6.93 -18.34
C LYS A 95 -12.78 6.47 -16.91
N ALA A 96 -12.82 5.16 -16.66
CA ALA A 96 -12.49 4.61 -15.36
C ALA A 96 -11.00 4.76 -15.03
N VAL A 97 -10.11 4.64 -16.03
CA VAL A 97 -8.69 4.91 -15.88
C VAL A 97 -8.45 6.39 -15.58
N GLU A 98 -9.09 7.29 -16.32
CA GLU A 98 -8.99 8.75 -16.10
C GLU A 98 -9.44 9.13 -14.69
N ALA A 99 -10.58 8.60 -14.24
CA ALA A 99 -11.10 8.84 -12.88
C ALA A 99 -10.13 8.33 -11.80
N LEU A 100 -9.54 7.16 -11.98
CA LEU A 100 -8.54 6.60 -11.06
C LEU A 100 -7.28 7.46 -10.98
N VAL A 101 -6.75 7.89 -12.13
CA VAL A 101 -5.58 8.77 -12.16
C VAL A 101 -5.90 10.10 -11.46
N ALA A 102 -7.06 10.68 -11.71
CA ALA A 102 -7.50 11.91 -11.05
C ALA A 102 -7.64 11.72 -9.53
N MET A 103 -8.26 10.62 -9.07
CA MET A 103 -8.36 10.27 -7.65
C MET A 103 -6.98 10.17 -7.00
N TRP A 104 -6.04 9.47 -7.62
CA TRP A 104 -4.70 9.29 -7.06
C TRP A 104 -3.91 10.60 -6.96
N LEU A 105 -3.99 11.45 -7.97
CA LEU A 105 -3.37 12.78 -7.95
C LEU A 105 -3.94 13.67 -6.85
N LEU A 106 -5.23 13.52 -6.52
CA LEU A 106 -5.85 14.24 -5.41
C LEU A 106 -5.38 13.69 -4.06
N THR A 107 -5.36 12.37 -3.88
CA THR A 107 -4.88 11.77 -2.62
C THR A 107 -3.41 12.06 -2.37
N ALA A 108 -2.56 12.11 -3.41
CA ALA A 108 -1.14 12.42 -3.27
C ALA A 108 -0.87 13.88 -2.84
N ARG A 109 -1.84 14.78 -2.95
CA ARG A 109 -1.73 16.18 -2.51
C ARG A 109 -2.22 16.42 -1.09
N MET A 110 -2.82 15.41 -0.46
CA MET A 110 -3.37 15.50 0.90
C MET A 110 -2.42 14.96 1.97
N VAL A 111 -1.28 14.39 1.56
CA VAL A 111 -0.20 13.86 2.41
C VAL A 111 1.01 14.76 2.27
#